data_AF-A0A2P2IPB5-F1
#
_entry.id   AF-A0A2P2IPB5-F1
#
_cell.length_a   1.000
_cell.length_b   1.000
_cell.length_c   1.000
_cell.angle_alpha   90.00
_cell.angle_beta   90.00
_cell.angle_gamma   90.00
#
_symmetry.space_group_name_H-M   'P 1'
#
loop_
_entity.id
_entity.type
_entity.pdbx_description
1 polymer ?
#
loop_
_entity_poly.entity_id
_entity_poly.type
_entity_poly.pdbx_seq_one_letter_code
_entity_poly.pdbx_strand_id
1 'polypeptide(L)' 'MSLVENYPRGHRELRGPFFNVHGPLDTMAWFTNRGVELKIEGDGRVFPVSNSSSSVIDCLLTESNQRGGMLSST' A
#
# COMPACT_ATOMS: atom_id res chain seq x y z
N MET A 1 -13.04 -9.23 -14.42
CA MET A 1 -13.08 -9.52 -12.98
C MET A 1 -12.75 -8.25 -12.24
N SER A 2 -13.62 -7.82 -11.34
CA SER A 2 -13.46 -6.59 -10.56
C SER A 2 -12.62 -6.87 -9.32
N LEU A 3 -11.71 -5.97 -8.93
CA LEU A 3 -10.81 -6.14 -7.77
C LEU A 3 -11.55 -6.56 -6.48
N VAL A 4 -12.78 -6.07 -6.30
CA VAL A 4 -13.60 -6.40 -5.13
C VAL A 4 -14.10 -7.85 -5.11
N GLU A 5 -14.17 -8.53 -6.26
CA GLU A 5 -14.58 -9.94 -6.35
C GLU A 5 -13.59 -10.88 -5.66
N ASN A 6 -12.33 -10.43 -5.51
CA ASN A 6 -11.31 -11.14 -4.73
C ASN A 6 -11.57 -11.08 -3.21
N TYR A 7 -12.56 -10.31 -2.75
CA TYR A 7 -12.90 -10.11 -1.34
C TYR A 7 -14.35 -10.51 -1.03
N PRO A 8 -14.70 -11.81 -1.06
CA PRO A 8 -16.09 -12.27 -0.99
C PRO A 8 -16.85 -11.80 0.27
N ARG A 9 -16.15 -11.65 1.40
CA ARG A 9 -16.73 -11.22 2.70
C ARG A 9 -16.83 -9.70 2.88
N GLY A 10 -16.35 -8.88 1.93
CA GLY A 10 -16.34 -7.41 2.04
C GLY A 10 -16.42 -6.66 0.70
N HIS A 11 -16.76 -7.37 -0.39
CA HIS A 11 -16.73 -6.83 -1.75
C HIS A 11 -17.64 -5.60 -1.92
N ARG A 12 -18.75 -5.51 -1.19
CA ARG A 12 -19.68 -4.38 -1.28
C ARG A 12 -19.09 -3.14 -0.62
N GLU A 13 -18.52 -3.31 0.55
CA GLU A 13 -17.95 -2.25 1.37
C GLU A 13 -16.64 -1.71 0.76
N LEU A 14 -15.86 -2.58 0.09
CA LEU A 14 -14.58 -2.22 -0.54
C LEU A 14 -14.71 -1.51 -1.90
N ARG A 15 -15.90 -1.48 -2.51
CA ARG A 15 -16.12 -0.75 -3.78
C ARG A 15 -15.78 0.74 -3.66
N GLY A 16 -16.21 1.38 -2.59
CA GLY A 16 -15.92 2.79 -2.35
C GLY A 16 -14.41 3.06 -2.19
N PRO A 17 -13.73 2.42 -1.23
CA PRO A 17 -12.29 2.56 -1.02
C PRO A 17 -11.46 2.31 -2.29
N PHE A 18 -11.71 1.20 -3.00
CA PHE A 18 -10.87 0.79 -4.13
C PHE A 18 -11.05 1.61 -5.40
N PHE A 19 -12.24 2.17 -5.65
CA PHE A 19 -12.53 2.82 -6.92
C PHE A 19 -12.80 4.33 -6.81
N ASN A 20 -13.14 4.83 -5.63
CA ASN A 20 -13.54 6.24 -5.46
C ASN A 20 -12.62 7.05 -4.55
N VAL A 21 -11.79 6.41 -3.72
CA VAL A 21 -11.03 7.12 -2.67
C VAL A 21 -9.52 6.90 -2.78
N HIS A 22 -9.06 5.65 -2.67
CA HIS A 22 -7.64 5.32 -2.69
C HIS A 22 -7.46 3.85 -3.10
N GLY A 23 -7.23 3.63 -4.40
CA GLY A 23 -7.08 2.30 -4.98
C GLY A 23 -5.61 1.83 -5.03
N PRO A 24 -5.36 0.63 -5.59
CA PRO A 24 -4.00 0.08 -5.69
C PRO A 24 -3.02 0.98 -6.44
N LEU A 25 -3.46 1.65 -7.51
CA LEU A 25 -2.61 2.57 -8.27
C LEU A 25 -2.20 3.79 -7.45
N ASP A 26 -3.11 4.33 -6.63
CA ASP A 26 -2.81 5.43 -5.72
C ASP A 26 -1.82 4.99 -4.64
N THR A 27 -1.98 3.77 -4.10
CA THR A 27 -1.05 3.19 -3.14
C THR A 27 0.34 3.01 -3.76
N MET A 28 0.43 2.49 -4.99
CA MET A 28 1.70 2.34 -5.70
C MET A 28 2.40 3.67 -5.94
N ALA A 29 1.66 4.69 -6.39
CA ALA A 29 2.17 6.03 -6.58
C ALA A 29 2.64 6.65 -5.26
N TRP A 30 1.89 6.43 -4.17
CA TRP A 30 2.23 6.96 -2.84
C TRP A 30 3.58 6.47 -2.35
N PHE A 31 3.86 5.17 -2.50
CA PHE A 31 5.13 4.54 -2.12
C PHE A 31 6.28 4.95 -3.04
N THR A 32 6.05 4.94 -4.37
CA THR A 32 7.09 5.31 -5.35
C THR A 32 7.54 6.76 -5.17
N ASN A 33 6.60 7.68 -4.91
CA ASN A 33 6.89 9.09 -4.62
C ASN A 33 7.69 9.31 -3.32
N ARG A 34 7.81 8.28 -2.47
CA ARG A 34 8.54 8.30 -1.19
C ARG A 34 9.81 7.45 -1.22
N GLY A 35 10.25 7.07 -2.43
CA GLY A 35 11.51 6.36 -2.63
C GLY A 35 11.41 4.83 -2.44
N VAL A 36 10.21 4.27 -2.30
CA VAL A 36 10.02 2.82 -2.33
C VAL A 36 9.68 2.40 -3.75
N GLU A 37 10.69 2.03 -4.52
CA GLU A 37 10.49 1.48 -5.87
C GLU A 37 9.75 0.14 -5.81
N LEU A 38 8.76 -0.02 -6.68
CA LEU A 38 7.90 -1.19 -6.73
C LEU A 38 8.03 -1.94 -8.06
N LYS A 39 7.89 -3.26 -8.01
CA LYS A 39 7.79 -4.15 -9.16
C LYS A 39 6.47 -4.92 -9.12
N ILE A 40 5.98 -5.27 -10.30
CA ILE A 40 4.79 -6.12 -10.48
C ILE A 40 5.28 -7.49 -10.96
N GLU A 41 4.82 -8.55 -10.32
CA GLU A 41 5.08 -9.93 -10.74
C GLU A 41 4.02 -10.41 -11.75
N GLY A 42 4.25 -11.56 -12.39
CA GLY A 42 3.39 -12.05 -13.49
C GLY A 42 1.92 -12.31 -13.11
N ASP A 43 1.63 -12.44 -11.82
CA ASP A 43 0.27 -12.61 -11.29
C ASP A 43 -0.38 -11.30 -10.80
N GLY A 44 0.27 -10.16 -11.03
CA GLY A 44 -0.22 -8.84 -10.65
C GLY A 44 0.06 -8.45 -9.19
N ARG A 45 0.80 -9.27 -8.43
CA ARG A 45 1.25 -8.88 -7.08
C ARG A 45 2.34 -7.82 -7.16
N VAL A 46 2.33 -6.92 -6.18
CA VAL A 46 3.25 -5.79 -6.11
C VAL A 46 4.18 -5.97 -4.91
N PHE A 47 5.49 -5.83 -5.16
CA PHE A 47 6.53 -5.96 -4.14
C PHE A 47 7.55 -4.82 -4.27
N PRO A 48 8.26 -4.46 -3.20
CA PRO A 48 9.40 -3.56 -3.32
C PRO A 48 10.50 -4.21 -4.16
N VAL A 49 11.18 -3.42 -5.01
CA VAL A 49 12.31 -3.88 -5.83
C VAL A 49 13.43 -4.45 -4.95
N SER A 50 13.61 -3.90 -3.74
CA SER A 50 14.57 -4.37 -2.75
C SER A 50 14.35 -5.81 -2.25
N ASN A 51 13.15 -6.39 -2.48
CA ASN A 51 12.71 -7.65 -1.88
C ASN A 51 12.74 -7.67 -0.35
N SER A 52 12.74 -6.50 0.31
CA SER A 52 12.72 -6.41 1.76
C SER A 52 11.45 -5.73 2.24
N SER A 53 10.74 -6.37 3.18
CA SER A 53 9.61 -5.76 3.87
C SER A 53 10.01 -4.51 4.65
N SER A 54 11.28 -4.41 5.07
CA SER A 54 11.81 -3.23 5.76
C SER A 54 11.65 -1.96 4.93
N SER A 55 11.79 -2.00 3.60
CA SER A 55 11.61 -0.82 2.76
C SER A 55 10.21 -0.20 2.90
N VAL A 56 9.18 -1.03 3.09
CA VAL A 56 7.80 -0.57 3.31
C VAL A 56 7.63 -0.08 4.75
N ILE A 57 8.12 -0.83 5.73
CA ILE A 57 8.02 -0.49 7.15
C ILE A 57 8.70 0.85 7.43
N ASP A 58 9.94 1.01 6.99
CA ASP A 58 10.74 2.22 7.23
C ASP A 58 10.06 3.44 6.59
N CYS A 59 9.57 3.33 5.36
CA CYS A 59 8.81 4.39 4.70
C CYS A 59 7.59 4.82 5.53
N LEU A 60 6.78 3.86 6.02
CA LEU A 60 5.60 4.17 6.82
C LEU A 60 5.96 4.80 8.18
N LEU A 61 6.99 4.28 8.86
CA LEU A 61 7.46 4.82 10.14
C LEU A 61 8.02 6.24 9.97
N THR A 62 8.83 6.47 8.92
CA THR A 62 9.36 7.79 8.59
C THR A 62 8.23 8.78 8.33
N GLU A 63 7.24 8.43 7.50
CA GLU A 63 6.10 9.31 7.19
C GLU A 63 5.23 9.58 8.42
N SER A 64 5.02 8.59 9.28
CA SER A 64 4.31 8.76 10.56
C SER A 64 5.04 9.75 11.46
N ASN A 65 6.34 9.56 11.67
CA ASN A 65 7.16 10.41 12.51
C ASN A 65 7.22 11.86 11.97
N GLN A 66 7.37 12.03 10.65
CA GLN A 66 7.39 13.36 10.01
C GLN A 66 6.07 14.13 10.20
N ARG A 67 4.94 13.43 10.32
CA ARG A 67 3.62 14.02 10.54
C ARG A 67 3.27 14.19 12.01
N GLY A 68 4.23 13.97 12.92
CA GLY A 68 4.05 14.13 14.37
C GLY A 68 3.43 12.94 15.08
N GLY A 69 3.30 11.79 14.41
CA GLY A 69 2.90 10.54 15.06
C GLY A 69 4.07 9.98 15.87
N MET A 70 4.01 10.08 17.20
CA MET A 70 4.97 9.43 18.10
C MET A 70 4.63 7.95 18.25
N LEU A 71 5.47 7.08 17.71
CA LEU A 71 5.43 5.64 18.01
C LEU A 71 6.37 5.37 19.20
N SER A 72 5.79 5.25 20.39
CA SER A 72 6.52 4.81 21.59
C SER A 72 6.58 3.29 21.60
N SER A 73 7.78 2.72 21.50
CA SER A 73 8.00 1.32 21.88
C SER A 73 7.73 1.17 23.38
N THR A 74 6.79 0.29 23.74
CA THR A 74 6.55 -0.13 25.13
C THR A 74 7.59 -1.15 25.55
#